data_AF-A0A3C1Q2Z2-F1
#
_entry.id   AF-A0A3C1Q2Z2-F1
#
_cell.length_a   1.000
_cell.length_b   1.000
_cell.length_c   1.000
_cell.angle_alpha   90.00
_cell.angle_beta   90.00
_cell.angle_gamma   90.00
#
_symmetry.space_group_name_H-M   'P 1'
#
loop_
_entity.id
_entity.type
_entity.pdbx_description
1 polymer ?
#
loop_
_entity_poly.entity_id
_entity_poly.type
_entity_poly.pdbx_seq_one_letter_code
_entity_poly.pdbx_strand_id
1 'polypeptide(L)'
;MRLVFPAAFLILAFLANAAVRYVPANDSAPLLRRDLIPMDVDAIRDLADYLAVLADGPMPKSAIEVRHRAQLLTLSKRLLPGHERAHLIETSYLKGGERRQPEAFFVKSARKGLIETADWLSQLPKESEGQLLGQLLLDVLAPIASDHPVLKNHDALNTEKRWNSVIAEISKFDPQKQLAANQDPKIKPTQIRTASVYKAKAILAEIPMFSNGIDDGSPSKPGLVTTSLIITKAPNPDPDDKNAPESGDRNGTLKFQPPTDFNVNPLQSSLLSFFRKNAKALPNGYNLNINTNKRQYLAKNRENIAANIAMMLDAAVSGRPLRRNTILFARLQATGNLQKPNYAWELIQQLEELSLPIGTRLIVGKGMIEEMTGMLVLDKASFFTKYEVLEASNFEMARELFYEDGKMPEDLKTASKSYLEVCDKALQVAHLGNFLSLSAVKDRLIKASQLSPNHISAAMLARQSIRRPAYFSHFLFTQELNRLLEPLAQFEYEIDQTSELAVTEVYKRTRDRITPLKKRLQRRDIEILDDALNLIKDLNSVGRGASAILDNEEETRAQDMIKFQKKLENFRAGLREGSQPTPKKDN
;
A
#
# COMPACT_ATOMS: atom_id res chain seq x y z
N MET A 1 24.96 1.73 -95.85
CA MET A 1 26.17 1.95 -95.02
C MET A 1 25.74 2.70 -93.78
N ARG A 2 25.99 2.11 -92.59
CA ARG A 2 26.11 2.72 -91.23
C ARG A 2 24.87 3.44 -90.63
N LEU A 3 24.25 2.94 -89.54
CA LEU A 3 24.68 3.00 -88.12
C LEU A 3 24.72 4.48 -87.64
N VAL A 4 24.07 4.97 -86.57
CA VAL A 4 23.88 4.46 -85.19
C VAL A 4 22.74 5.25 -84.47
N PHE A 5 21.91 4.51 -83.71
CA PHE A 5 21.08 4.82 -82.52
C PHE A 5 20.74 6.27 -82.08
N PRO A 6 19.44 6.54 -81.78
CA PRO A 6 19.03 7.72 -81.02
C PRO A 6 19.17 7.47 -79.50
N ALA A 7 19.42 8.57 -78.79
CA ALA A 7 19.44 8.67 -77.35
C ALA A 7 18.18 8.08 -76.69
N ALA A 8 18.34 6.92 -76.06
CA ALA A 8 17.43 6.40 -75.08
C ALA A 8 18.28 5.59 -74.10
N PHE A 9 18.60 6.18 -72.94
CA PHE A 9 18.79 5.53 -71.64
C PHE A 9 19.49 6.50 -70.68
N LEU A 10 18.69 7.26 -69.91
CA LEU A 10 18.93 7.64 -68.51
C LEU A 10 17.86 8.65 -68.03
N ILE A 11 16.60 8.22 -68.10
CA ILE A 11 15.52 8.78 -67.26
C ILE A 11 14.88 7.58 -66.56
N LEU A 12 15.45 7.19 -65.42
CA LEU A 12 14.97 6.24 -64.40
C LEU A 12 16.13 6.10 -63.40
N ALA A 13 16.07 6.42 -62.11
CA ALA A 13 14.97 6.82 -61.24
C ALA A 13 15.58 7.60 -60.06
N PHE A 14 15.19 8.87 -59.88
CA PHE A 14 15.19 9.48 -58.55
C PHE A 14 13.83 9.15 -57.90
N LEU A 15 13.64 7.90 -57.52
CA LEU A 15 12.62 7.55 -56.54
C LEU A 15 13.23 7.77 -55.16
N ALA A 16 12.83 8.87 -54.52
CA ALA A 16 13.13 9.14 -53.13
C ALA A 16 12.66 7.96 -52.26
N ASN A 17 13.61 7.21 -51.69
CA ASN A 17 13.35 6.30 -50.57
C ASN A 17 13.02 7.17 -49.34
N ALA A 18 11.76 7.56 -49.18
CA ALA A 18 11.29 8.26 -47.99
C ALA A 18 11.25 7.28 -46.81
N ALA A 19 12.16 7.44 -45.86
CA ALA A 19 12.29 6.57 -44.68
C ALA A 19 11.13 6.75 -43.69
N VAL A 20 10.76 5.67 -43.00
CA VAL A 20 9.81 5.67 -41.87
C VAL A 20 10.27 6.67 -40.81
N ARG A 21 9.34 7.47 -40.26
CA ARG A 21 9.65 8.51 -39.27
C ARG A 21 8.98 8.26 -37.93
N TYR A 22 9.63 8.70 -36.86
CA TYR A 22 9.05 8.67 -35.52
C TYR A 22 8.06 9.83 -35.35
N VAL A 23 6.91 9.55 -34.74
CA VAL A 23 5.92 10.56 -34.36
C VAL A 23 5.69 10.45 -32.85
N PRO A 24 5.96 11.51 -32.07
CA PRO A 24 5.75 11.49 -30.63
C PRO A 24 4.26 11.45 -30.29
N ALA A 25 3.96 11.02 -29.06
CA ALA A 25 2.59 11.00 -28.56
C ALA A 25 2.03 12.41 -28.31
N ASN A 26 0.70 12.51 -28.32
CA ASN A 26 0.01 13.70 -27.88
C ASN A 26 -0.01 13.76 -26.35
N ASP A 27 0.88 14.56 -25.77
CA ASP A 27 1.01 14.68 -24.31
C ASP A 27 -0.22 15.31 -23.63
N SER A 28 -1.04 16.05 -24.38
CA SER A 28 -2.27 16.70 -23.86
C SER A 28 -3.44 15.73 -23.71
N ALA A 29 -3.43 14.59 -24.39
CA ALA A 29 -4.48 13.58 -24.23
C ALA A 29 -4.24 12.77 -22.94
N PRO A 30 -5.26 12.59 -22.08
CA PRO A 30 -5.12 11.75 -20.89
C PRO A 30 -5.01 10.29 -21.29
N LEU A 31 -4.04 9.56 -20.73
CA LEU A 31 -3.88 8.12 -20.95
C LEU A 31 -4.16 7.30 -19.69
N LEU A 32 -3.63 7.73 -18.54
CA LEU A 32 -3.78 7.06 -17.26
C LEU A 32 -3.64 8.05 -16.11
N ARG A 33 -4.34 7.79 -15.00
CA ARG A 33 -4.13 8.49 -13.73
C ARG A 33 -3.15 7.76 -12.83
N ARG A 34 -1.91 8.24 -12.78
CA ARG A 34 -0.83 7.57 -12.03
C ARG A 34 -1.14 7.40 -10.54
N ASP A 35 -1.80 8.37 -9.93
CA ASP A 35 -2.22 8.36 -8.53
C ASP A 35 -3.22 7.25 -8.19
N LEU A 36 -3.87 6.65 -9.19
CA LEU A 36 -4.83 5.56 -9.03
C LEU A 36 -4.26 4.19 -9.40
N ILE A 37 -3.00 4.11 -9.83
CA ILE A 37 -2.34 2.84 -10.09
C ILE A 37 -2.00 2.22 -8.74
N PRO A 38 -2.39 0.96 -8.48
CA PRO A 38 -2.20 0.33 -7.18
C PRO A 38 -0.78 -0.24 -7.00
N MET A 39 0.23 0.54 -7.36
CA MET A 39 1.65 0.18 -7.31
C MET A 39 2.40 1.22 -6.49
N ASP A 40 3.40 0.78 -5.72
CA ASP A 40 4.30 1.71 -5.05
C ASP A 40 5.21 2.45 -6.07
N VAL A 41 5.87 3.51 -5.59
CA VAL A 41 6.68 4.39 -6.45
C VAL A 41 7.85 3.64 -7.09
N ASP A 42 8.43 2.66 -6.40
CA ASP A 42 9.57 1.91 -6.90
C ASP A 42 9.13 0.90 -7.97
N ALA A 43 8.00 0.21 -7.76
CA ALA A 43 7.41 -0.67 -8.76
C ALA A 43 6.99 0.10 -10.03
N ILE A 44 6.48 1.33 -9.89
CA ILE A 44 6.18 2.21 -11.04
C ILE A 44 7.48 2.59 -11.77
N ARG A 45 8.56 2.87 -11.03
CA ARG A 45 9.88 3.18 -11.61
C ARG A 45 10.42 1.98 -12.39
N ASP A 46 10.44 0.79 -11.79
CA ASP A 46 10.90 -0.46 -12.40
C ASP A 46 10.12 -0.77 -13.68
N LEU A 47 8.78 -0.64 -13.65
CA LEU A 47 7.93 -0.85 -14.82
C LEU A 47 8.22 0.15 -15.95
N ALA A 48 8.38 1.43 -15.62
CA ALA A 48 8.73 2.47 -16.59
C ALA A 48 10.11 2.19 -17.24
N ASP A 49 11.05 1.68 -16.46
CA ASP A 49 12.39 1.28 -16.92
C ASP A 49 12.32 0.07 -17.86
N TYR A 50 11.56 -0.97 -17.51
CA TYR A 50 11.38 -2.13 -18.39
C TYR A 50 10.76 -1.75 -19.74
N LEU A 51 9.76 -0.85 -19.75
CA LEU A 51 9.16 -0.33 -20.97
C LEU A 51 10.19 0.41 -21.84
N ALA A 52 11.05 1.21 -21.23
CA ALA A 52 12.12 1.91 -21.95
C ALA A 52 13.18 0.95 -22.50
N VAL A 53 13.61 -0.06 -21.73
CA VAL A 53 14.54 -1.09 -22.20
C VAL A 53 13.97 -1.84 -23.41
N LEU A 54 12.68 -2.18 -23.37
CA LEU A 54 11.99 -2.80 -24.51
C LEU A 54 11.77 -1.84 -25.69
N ALA A 55 11.85 -0.52 -25.49
CA ALA A 55 11.74 0.49 -26.54
C ALA A 55 13.11 0.87 -27.15
N ASP A 56 14.20 0.50 -26.50
CA ASP A 56 15.56 0.84 -26.90
C ASP A 56 16.08 -0.06 -28.05
N GLY A 57 17.08 0.44 -28.78
CA GLY A 57 17.66 -0.17 -29.97
C GLY A 57 17.59 0.74 -31.21
N PRO A 58 18.07 0.25 -32.37
CA PRO A 58 18.05 1.01 -33.60
C PRO A 58 16.61 1.30 -34.07
N MET A 59 16.42 2.42 -34.74
CA MET A 59 15.14 2.84 -35.33
C MET A 59 14.62 1.74 -36.28
N PRO A 60 13.43 1.17 -36.03
CA PRO A 60 12.88 0.13 -36.90
C PRO A 60 12.60 0.65 -38.31
N LYS A 61 12.65 -0.25 -39.30
CA LYS A 61 12.37 0.08 -40.72
C LYS A 61 10.88 -0.03 -41.08
N SER A 62 10.04 -0.54 -40.16
CA SER A 62 8.60 -0.73 -40.35
C SER A 62 7.82 0.30 -39.54
N ALA A 63 6.81 0.93 -40.15
CA ALA A 63 5.93 1.86 -39.46
C ALA A 63 5.15 1.21 -38.29
N ILE A 64 4.86 -0.09 -38.39
CA ILE A 64 4.22 -0.86 -37.29
C ILE A 64 5.16 -0.90 -36.09
N GLU A 65 6.43 -1.24 -36.32
CA GLU A 65 7.43 -1.35 -35.25
C GLU A 65 7.78 0.01 -34.67
N VAL A 66 7.87 1.07 -35.49
CA VAL A 66 8.10 2.44 -35.00
C VAL A 66 6.91 2.92 -34.16
N ARG A 67 5.67 2.66 -34.57
CA ARG A 67 4.48 2.96 -33.77
C ARG A 67 4.48 2.19 -32.45
N HIS A 68 4.91 0.93 -32.46
CA HIS A 68 5.05 0.11 -31.25
C HIS A 68 6.11 0.68 -30.28
N ARG A 69 7.25 1.15 -30.78
CA ARG A 69 8.24 1.89 -29.95
C ARG A 69 7.65 3.17 -29.36
N ALA A 70 6.83 3.89 -30.12
CA ALA A 70 6.14 5.08 -29.62
C ALA A 70 5.17 4.73 -28.47
N GLN A 71 4.42 3.64 -28.56
CA GLN A 71 3.54 3.17 -27.47
C GLN A 71 4.33 2.82 -26.19
N LEU A 72 5.44 2.08 -26.32
CA LEU A 72 6.30 1.72 -25.18
C LEU A 72 6.89 2.97 -24.49
N LEU A 73 7.46 3.90 -25.26
CA LEU A 73 8.03 5.14 -24.72
C LEU A 73 6.97 6.02 -24.07
N THR A 74 5.79 6.08 -24.67
CA THR A 74 4.66 6.85 -24.11
C THR A 74 4.25 6.29 -22.75
N LEU A 75 4.07 4.97 -22.61
CA LEU A 75 3.75 4.40 -21.29
C LEU A 75 4.86 4.65 -20.27
N SER A 76 6.12 4.47 -20.66
CA SER A 76 7.27 4.76 -19.79
C SER A 76 7.23 6.20 -19.26
N LYS A 77 7.06 7.18 -20.16
CA LYS A 77 6.98 8.61 -19.80
C LYS A 77 5.71 8.97 -19.03
N ARG A 78 4.58 8.31 -19.26
CA ARG A 78 3.34 8.57 -18.50
C ARG A 78 3.39 8.01 -17.07
N LEU A 79 4.05 6.87 -16.89
CA LEU A 79 4.32 6.31 -15.57
C LEU A 79 5.35 7.14 -14.81
N LEU A 80 6.42 7.54 -15.49
CA LEU A 80 7.51 8.32 -14.93
C LEU A 80 7.87 9.51 -15.83
N PRO A 81 7.24 10.70 -15.63
CA PRO A 81 7.45 11.87 -16.49
C PRO A 81 8.90 12.35 -16.60
N GLY A 82 9.71 12.15 -15.56
CA GLY A 82 11.14 12.48 -15.52
C GLY A 82 12.07 11.37 -15.99
N HIS A 83 11.59 10.35 -16.71
CA HIS A 83 12.39 9.17 -17.04
C HIS A 83 13.46 9.47 -18.12
N GLU A 84 14.70 9.74 -17.67
CA GLU A 84 15.81 10.16 -18.55
C GLU A 84 16.06 9.20 -19.71
N ARG A 85 16.09 7.89 -19.45
CA ARG A 85 16.32 6.87 -20.48
C ARG A 85 15.28 6.94 -21.60
N ALA A 86 13.99 7.06 -21.26
CA ALA A 86 12.94 7.15 -22.27
C ALA A 86 13.05 8.44 -23.11
N HIS A 87 13.35 9.58 -22.47
CA HIS A 87 13.57 10.85 -23.18
C HIS A 87 14.78 10.79 -24.13
N LEU A 88 15.87 10.14 -23.72
CA LEU A 88 17.05 9.95 -24.57
C LEU A 88 16.77 9.05 -25.78
N ILE A 89 15.99 7.97 -25.60
CA ILE A 89 15.58 7.09 -26.71
C ILE A 89 14.71 7.88 -27.70
N GLU A 90 13.67 8.56 -27.22
CA GLU A 90 12.77 9.35 -28.06
C GLU A 90 13.50 10.46 -28.82
N THR A 91 14.39 11.19 -28.14
CA THR A 91 15.22 12.24 -28.75
C THR A 91 16.11 11.69 -29.87
N SER A 92 16.68 10.49 -29.67
CA SER A 92 17.48 9.83 -30.70
C SER A 92 16.64 9.46 -31.93
N TYR A 93 15.44 8.93 -31.72
CA TYR A 93 14.51 8.60 -32.82
C TYR A 93 14.05 9.83 -33.59
N LEU A 94 13.82 10.96 -32.90
CA LEU A 94 13.48 12.24 -33.54
C LEU A 94 14.64 12.81 -34.36
N LYS A 95 15.89 12.63 -33.91
CA LYS A 95 17.10 13.14 -34.57
C LYS A 95 17.70 12.17 -35.60
N GLY A 96 17.14 10.97 -35.76
CA GLY A 96 17.70 9.92 -36.61
C GLY A 96 19.05 9.37 -36.11
N GLY A 97 19.32 9.48 -34.80
CA GLY A 97 20.56 9.00 -34.19
C GLY A 97 20.62 7.47 -34.09
N GLU A 98 21.79 6.90 -34.34
CA GLU A 98 22.03 5.46 -34.17
C GLU A 98 22.06 5.09 -32.67
N ARG A 99 21.33 4.02 -32.32
CA ARG A 99 21.32 3.45 -30.97
C ARG A 99 21.74 1.99 -31.02
N ARG A 100 22.57 1.59 -30.06
CA ARG A 100 22.95 0.18 -29.88
C ARG A 100 21.78 -0.61 -29.30
N GLN A 101 21.64 -1.85 -29.73
CA GLN A 101 20.66 -2.75 -29.15
C GLN A 101 21.05 -3.07 -27.69
N PRO A 102 20.10 -3.06 -26.74
CA PRO A 102 20.36 -3.47 -25.37
C PRO A 102 20.79 -4.94 -25.30
N GLU A 103 21.57 -5.29 -24.27
CA GLU A 103 21.98 -6.68 -24.07
C GLU A 103 20.77 -7.60 -23.84
N ALA A 104 20.83 -8.81 -24.40
CA ALA A 104 19.72 -9.75 -24.41
C ALA A 104 19.21 -10.11 -22.99
N PHE A 105 20.11 -10.11 -22.00
CA PHE A 105 19.76 -10.34 -20.60
C PHE A 105 18.77 -9.28 -20.07
N PHE A 106 19.06 -7.99 -20.30
CA PHE A 106 18.17 -6.90 -19.87
C PHE A 106 16.82 -6.93 -20.59
N VAL A 107 16.82 -7.24 -21.89
CA VAL A 107 15.57 -7.38 -22.67
C VAL A 107 14.71 -8.53 -22.15
N LYS A 108 15.34 -9.68 -21.84
CA LYS A 108 14.64 -10.86 -21.30
C LYS A 108 14.06 -10.57 -19.91
N SER A 109 14.84 -9.90 -19.05
CA SER A 109 14.40 -9.51 -17.71
C SER A 109 13.23 -8.51 -17.76
N ALA A 110 13.37 -7.44 -18.55
CA ALA A 110 12.33 -6.44 -18.76
C ALA A 110 11.03 -7.05 -19.31
N ARG A 111 11.14 -7.97 -20.28
CA ARG A 111 9.98 -8.70 -20.82
C ARG A 111 9.29 -9.52 -19.75
N LYS A 112 10.04 -10.25 -18.92
CA LYS A 112 9.48 -11.04 -17.81
C LYS A 112 8.74 -10.14 -16.82
N GLY A 113 9.37 -9.04 -16.39
CA GLY A 113 8.76 -8.08 -15.46
C GLY A 113 7.49 -7.43 -16.01
N LEU A 114 7.46 -7.06 -17.30
CA LEU A 114 6.24 -6.56 -17.96
C LEU A 114 5.14 -7.61 -17.97
N ILE A 115 5.47 -8.86 -18.30
CA ILE A 115 4.49 -9.96 -18.37
C ILE A 115 3.86 -10.20 -16.99
N GLU A 116 4.68 -10.29 -15.95
CA GLU A 116 4.21 -10.50 -14.57
C GLU A 116 3.32 -9.33 -14.11
N THR A 117 3.73 -8.10 -14.42
CA THR A 117 2.95 -6.90 -14.07
C THR A 117 1.64 -6.83 -14.85
N ALA A 118 1.67 -7.12 -16.16
CA ALA A 118 0.49 -7.13 -17.01
C ALA A 118 -0.50 -8.22 -16.60
N ASP A 119 0.00 -9.41 -16.23
CA ASP A 119 -0.84 -10.51 -15.76
C ASP A 119 -1.62 -10.11 -14.51
N TRP A 120 -0.93 -9.55 -13.52
CA TRP A 120 -1.56 -9.08 -12.29
C TRP A 120 -2.54 -7.92 -12.52
N LEU A 121 -2.09 -6.86 -13.20
CA LEU A 121 -2.90 -5.65 -13.40
C LEU A 121 -4.14 -5.93 -14.27
N SER A 122 -4.02 -6.80 -15.28
CA SER A 122 -5.15 -7.17 -16.15
C SER A 122 -6.27 -7.92 -15.43
N GLN A 123 -6.07 -8.32 -14.17
CA GLN A 123 -7.06 -9.02 -13.34
C GLN A 123 -7.80 -8.11 -12.33
N LEU A 124 -7.43 -6.83 -12.25
CA LEU A 124 -8.09 -5.82 -11.41
C LEU A 124 -9.53 -5.53 -11.89
N PRO A 125 -10.34 -4.69 -11.21
CA PRO A 125 -11.68 -4.31 -11.68
C PRO A 125 -11.64 -3.49 -12.98
N LYS A 126 -12.65 -3.67 -13.87
CA LYS A 126 -12.69 -3.08 -15.24
C LYS A 126 -12.61 -1.57 -15.29
N GLU A 127 -13.07 -0.92 -14.23
CA GLU A 127 -13.11 0.53 -14.12
C GLU A 127 -11.91 1.08 -13.34
N SER A 128 -10.97 0.23 -12.92
CA SER A 128 -9.77 0.66 -12.21
C SER A 128 -8.65 1.09 -13.16
N GLU A 129 -7.91 2.11 -12.77
CA GLU A 129 -6.72 2.55 -13.51
C GLU A 129 -5.65 1.47 -13.60
N GLY A 130 -5.55 0.62 -12.59
CA GLY A 130 -4.68 -0.55 -12.63
C GLY A 130 -5.06 -1.50 -13.76
N GLN A 131 -6.34 -1.81 -13.97
CA GLN A 131 -6.73 -2.65 -15.11
C GLN A 131 -6.53 -1.96 -16.45
N LEU A 132 -6.76 -0.65 -16.54
CA LEU A 132 -6.43 0.12 -17.74
C LEU A 132 -4.94 0.00 -18.08
N LEU A 133 -4.05 0.21 -17.10
CA LEU A 133 -2.62 0.00 -17.27
C LEU A 133 -2.30 -1.44 -17.69
N GLY A 134 -2.92 -2.44 -17.05
CA GLY A 134 -2.77 -3.84 -17.43
C GLY A 134 -3.10 -4.10 -18.90
N GLN A 135 -4.21 -3.54 -19.41
CA GLN A 135 -4.57 -3.66 -20.83
C GLN A 135 -3.59 -2.92 -21.75
N LEU A 136 -3.10 -1.74 -21.35
CA LEU A 136 -2.07 -1.01 -22.10
C LEU A 136 -0.75 -1.79 -22.17
N LEU A 137 -0.37 -2.50 -21.10
CA LEU A 137 0.80 -3.39 -21.10
C LEU A 137 0.58 -4.60 -22.02
N LEU A 138 -0.61 -5.19 -22.02
CA LEU A 138 -0.96 -6.29 -22.94
C LEU A 138 -0.94 -5.83 -24.41
N ASP A 139 -1.39 -4.60 -24.70
CA ASP A 139 -1.33 -4.00 -26.04
C ASP A 139 0.11 -3.95 -26.57
N VAL A 140 1.08 -3.55 -25.74
CA VAL A 140 2.49 -3.48 -26.13
C VAL A 140 3.23 -4.83 -26.03
N LEU A 141 2.71 -5.80 -25.29
CA LEU A 141 3.26 -7.16 -25.24
C LEU A 141 2.81 -8.01 -26.43
N ALA A 142 1.61 -7.79 -26.96
CA ALA A 142 1.04 -8.62 -28.02
C ALA A 142 1.97 -8.79 -29.25
N PRO A 143 2.68 -7.75 -29.75
CA PRO A 143 3.58 -7.91 -30.90
C PRO A 143 4.89 -8.64 -30.59
N ILE A 144 5.32 -8.69 -29.32
CA ILE A 144 6.65 -9.20 -28.92
C ILE A 144 6.58 -10.50 -28.10
N ALA A 145 5.40 -10.91 -27.67
CA ALA A 145 5.14 -12.10 -26.86
C ALA A 145 3.84 -12.79 -27.28
N SER A 146 3.59 -12.89 -28.60
CA SER A 146 2.33 -13.34 -29.22
C SER A 146 1.79 -14.69 -28.71
N ASP A 147 2.68 -15.59 -28.31
CA ASP A 147 2.32 -16.94 -27.87
C ASP A 147 2.21 -17.07 -26.34
N HIS A 148 2.43 -15.98 -25.60
CA HIS A 148 2.47 -16.03 -24.15
C HIS A 148 1.04 -16.16 -23.56
N PRO A 149 0.80 -17.08 -22.59
CA PRO A 149 -0.52 -17.31 -22.02
C PRO A 149 -1.21 -16.07 -21.43
N VAL A 150 -0.44 -15.05 -21.02
CA VAL A 150 -0.95 -13.79 -20.47
C VAL A 150 -1.88 -13.05 -21.43
N LEU A 151 -1.68 -13.20 -22.75
CA LEU A 151 -2.51 -12.55 -23.77
C LEU A 151 -3.94 -13.09 -23.80
N LYS A 152 -4.26 -14.19 -23.09
CA LYS A 152 -5.64 -14.63 -22.88
C LYS A 152 -6.49 -13.58 -22.14
N ASN A 153 -5.86 -12.69 -21.38
CA ASN A 153 -6.52 -11.60 -20.67
C ASN A 153 -6.63 -10.31 -21.51
N HIS A 154 -6.13 -10.31 -22.75
CA HIS A 154 -6.05 -9.12 -23.61
C HIS A 154 -7.39 -8.81 -24.27
N ASP A 155 -7.88 -7.60 -24.06
CA ASP A 155 -9.05 -7.05 -24.75
C ASP A 155 -8.64 -6.39 -26.07
N ALA A 156 -8.22 -7.22 -27.03
CA ALA A 156 -7.66 -6.78 -28.30
C ALA A 156 -8.60 -5.87 -29.11
N LEU A 157 -9.93 -6.06 -29.00
CA LEU A 157 -10.95 -5.31 -29.72
C LEU A 157 -11.01 -3.82 -29.34
N ASN A 158 -10.55 -3.47 -28.14
CA ASN A 158 -10.54 -2.08 -27.66
C ASN A 158 -9.15 -1.43 -27.70
N THR A 159 -8.14 -2.10 -28.28
CA THR A 159 -6.77 -1.56 -28.41
C THR A 159 -6.78 -0.21 -29.10
N GLU A 160 -7.41 -0.10 -30.27
CA GLU A 160 -7.44 1.18 -31.01
C GLU A 160 -8.09 2.31 -30.20
N LYS A 161 -9.18 2.00 -29.46
CA LYS A 161 -9.85 2.99 -28.61
C LYS A 161 -8.96 3.49 -27.48
N ARG A 162 -8.17 2.61 -26.85
CA ARG A 162 -7.25 2.97 -25.75
C ARG A 162 -6.14 3.92 -26.19
N TRP A 163 -5.64 3.74 -27.42
CA TRP A 163 -4.55 4.56 -27.97
C TRP A 163 -5.02 5.74 -28.82
N ASN A 164 -6.32 5.80 -29.11
CA ASN A 164 -6.91 6.87 -29.90
C ASN A 164 -6.61 8.23 -29.27
N SER A 165 -6.28 9.23 -30.10
CA SER A 165 -5.89 10.59 -29.69
C SER A 165 -4.60 10.70 -28.86
N VAL A 166 -3.97 9.59 -28.45
CA VAL A 166 -2.70 9.55 -27.72
C VAL A 166 -1.54 9.21 -28.65
N ILE A 167 -1.66 8.14 -29.45
CA ILE A 167 -0.67 7.73 -30.45
C ILE A 167 -1.24 7.97 -31.84
N ALA A 168 -0.44 8.57 -32.72
CA ALA A 168 -0.86 8.83 -34.09
C ALA A 168 -1.24 7.54 -34.84
N GLU A 169 -2.12 7.67 -35.84
CA GLU A 169 -2.42 6.58 -36.76
C GLU A 169 -1.16 6.13 -37.50
N ILE A 170 -1.13 4.85 -37.90
CA ILE A 170 0.05 4.27 -38.55
C ILE A 170 0.44 5.00 -39.85
N SER A 171 -0.53 5.59 -40.55
CA SER A 171 -0.36 6.43 -41.74
C SER A 171 0.53 7.65 -41.50
N LYS A 172 0.68 8.12 -40.25
CA LYS A 172 1.55 9.26 -39.92
C LYS A 172 3.02 8.86 -39.77
N PHE A 173 3.28 7.58 -39.51
CA PHE A 173 4.62 6.98 -39.40
C PHE A 173 5.16 6.54 -40.77
N ASP A 174 4.28 6.29 -41.74
CA ASP A 174 4.61 5.97 -43.14
C ASP A 174 4.14 7.08 -44.10
N PRO A 175 5.02 7.96 -44.58
CA PRO A 175 4.67 9.04 -45.50
C PRO A 175 4.09 8.57 -46.86
N GLN A 176 4.15 7.28 -47.21
CA GLN A 176 3.69 6.77 -48.51
C GLN A 176 2.23 6.27 -48.52
N LYS A 177 1.55 6.16 -47.38
CA LYS A 177 0.13 5.74 -47.32
C LYS A 177 -0.80 6.87 -46.86
N GLN A 178 -1.02 7.84 -47.74
CA GLN A 178 -2.30 8.52 -47.86
C GLN A 178 -3.02 7.98 -49.09
N LEU A 179 -3.94 7.03 -48.87
CA LEU A 179 -4.84 6.31 -49.81
C LEU A 179 -4.60 4.79 -49.84
N ALA A 180 -5.24 4.08 -48.92
CA ALA A 180 -5.96 2.81 -49.16
C ALA A 180 -6.49 2.30 -47.82
N ALA A 181 -7.80 2.40 -47.65
CA ALA A 181 -8.54 1.90 -46.51
C ALA A 181 -8.57 0.36 -46.46
N ASN A 182 -8.66 -0.14 -45.23
CA ASN A 182 -9.20 -1.44 -44.79
C ASN A 182 -8.59 -2.71 -45.38
N GLN A 183 -7.90 -3.47 -44.52
CA GLN A 183 -8.14 -4.91 -44.36
C GLN A 183 -7.50 -5.42 -43.05
N ASP A 184 -8.36 -5.77 -42.09
CA ASP A 184 -8.02 -6.50 -40.87
C ASP A 184 -7.85 -8.01 -41.16
N PRO A 185 -6.87 -8.69 -40.55
CA PRO A 185 -6.91 -10.15 -40.45
C PRO A 185 -7.91 -10.59 -39.36
N LYS A 186 -8.95 -11.30 -39.78
CA LYS A 186 -9.90 -12.01 -38.90
C LYS A 186 -9.17 -13.07 -38.07
N ILE A 187 -8.99 -12.83 -36.78
CA ILE A 187 -8.71 -13.87 -35.79
C ILE A 187 -10.05 -14.31 -35.18
N LYS A 188 -10.39 -15.60 -35.31
CA LYS A 188 -11.56 -16.20 -34.65
C LYS A 188 -11.30 -16.30 -33.14
N PRO A 189 -12.15 -15.75 -32.27
CA PRO A 189 -12.02 -15.93 -30.84
C PRO A 189 -12.70 -17.23 -30.40
N THR A 190 -11.92 -18.17 -29.86
CA THR A 190 -12.45 -19.26 -29.03
C THR A 190 -12.54 -18.75 -27.58
N GLN A 191 -13.67 -18.16 -27.21
CA GLN A 191 -13.97 -17.84 -25.81
C GLN A 191 -14.44 -19.10 -25.08
N ILE A 192 -13.55 -19.74 -24.32
CA ILE A 192 -13.97 -20.62 -23.22
C ILE A 192 -14.06 -19.74 -21.97
N ARG A 193 -15.24 -19.14 -21.75
CA ARG A 193 -15.58 -18.56 -20.45
C ARG A 193 -15.87 -19.70 -19.47
N THR A 194 -14.86 -20.13 -18.71
CA THR A 194 -15.17 -20.83 -17.45
C THR A 194 -15.70 -19.79 -16.47
N ALA A 195 -16.97 -19.92 -16.09
CA ALA A 195 -17.60 -19.05 -15.09
C ALA A 195 -16.79 -19.09 -13.79
N SER A 196 -16.07 -18.01 -13.50
CA SER A 196 -15.43 -17.80 -12.19
C SER A 196 -16.53 -17.60 -11.16
N VAL A 197 -16.47 -18.32 -10.03
CA VAL A 197 -17.46 -18.16 -8.95
C VAL A 197 -17.25 -16.82 -8.21
N TYR A 198 -16.01 -16.31 -8.19
CA TYR A 198 -15.72 -14.95 -7.73
C TYR A 198 -16.00 -13.92 -8.83
N LYS A 199 -16.68 -12.83 -8.47
CA LYS A 199 -17.03 -11.72 -9.38
C LYS A 199 -15.87 -10.77 -9.63
N ALA A 200 -14.97 -10.62 -8.67
CA ALA A 200 -13.68 -9.95 -8.82
C ALA A 200 -12.56 -10.86 -8.32
N LYS A 201 -11.43 -10.91 -9.04
CA LYS A 201 -10.28 -11.76 -8.68
C LYS A 201 -9.16 -10.99 -8.01
N ALA A 202 -9.17 -9.66 -8.06
CA ALA A 202 -8.22 -8.83 -7.38
C ALA A 202 -8.94 -7.68 -6.66
N ILE A 203 -8.65 -7.50 -5.38
CA ILE A 203 -9.23 -6.45 -4.51
C ILE A 203 -8.10 -5.73 -3.79
N LEU A 204 -8.26 -4.43 -3.57
CA LEU A 204 -7.28 -3.58 -2.91
C LEU A 204 -7.84 -2.98 -1.63
N ALA A 205 -6.99 -2.86 -0.61
CA ALA A 205 -7.29 -2.14 0.61
C ALA A 205 -6.04 -1.54 1.23
N GLU A 206 -6.20 -0.42 1.94
CA GLU A 206 -5.16 0.18 2.76
C GLU A 206 -5.21 -0.41 4.17
N ILE A 207 -4.12 -1.06 4.60
CA ILE A 207 -4.11 -1.85 5.84
C ILE A 207 -3.02 -1.33 6.79
N PRO A 208 -3.39 -0.92 8.02
CA PRO A 208 -2.42 -0.55 9.04
C PRO A 208 -1.71 -1.80 9.58
N MET A 209 -0.38 -1.82 9.49
CA MET A 209 0.43 -2.97 9.93
C MET A 209 1.87 -2.55 10.23
N PHE A 210 2.59 -3.39 10.98
CA PHE A 210 4.04 -3.38 11.03
C PHE A 210 4.61 -4.06 9.79
N SER A 211 5.56 -3.40 9.14
CA SER A 211 6.24 -3.96 7.96
C SER A 211 7.71 -3.56 7.90
N ASN A 212 8.50 -4.38 7.22
CA ASN A 212 9.89 -4.07 6.83
C ASN A 212 9.93 -3.84 5.32
N GLY A 213 10.78 -2.93 4.84
CA GLY A 213 11.13 -2.89 3.42
C GLY A 213 12.10 -4.03 3.10
N ILE A 214 11.89 -4.71 1.97
CA ILE A 214 12.76 -5.83 1.56
C ILE A 214 14.08 -5.34 0.98
N ASP A 215 14.05 -4.24 0.23
CA ASP A 215 15.20 -3.77 -0.55
C ASP A 215 16.08 -2.75 0.21
N ASP A 216 15.54 -2.10 1.25
CA ASP A 216 16.22 -0.99 1.95
C ASP A 216 16.74 -1.36 3.36
N GLY A 217 16.53 -2.61 3.81
CA GLY A 217 16.87 -3.05 5.16
C GLY A 217 16.20 -2.21 6.26
N SER A 218 15.13 -1.47 5.92
CA SER A 218 14.53 -0.52 6.85
C SER A 218 13.97 -1.25 8.07
N PRO A 219 14.25 -0.73 9.29
CA PRO A 219 13.81 -1.37 10.51
C PRO A 219 12.28 -1.41 10.58
N SER A 220 11.77 -2.36 11.37
CA SER A 220 10.35 -2.55 11.61
C SER A 220 9.63 -1.26 11.95
N LYS A 221 8.72 -0.85 11.07
CA LYS A 221 7.91 0.35 11.26
C LYS A 221 6.42 0.03 11.14
N PRO A 222 5.58 0.49 12.09
CA PRO A 222 4.15 0.58 11.84
C PRO A 222 3.92 1.53 10.66
N GLY A 223 2.88 1.28 9.87
CA GLY A 223 2.54 2.09 8.71
C GLY A 223 1.22 1.69 8.08
N LEU A 224 0.81 2.43 7.06
CA LEU A 224 -0.30 2.06 6.19
C LEU A 224 0.30 1.45 4.92
N VAL A 225 -0.14 0.24 4.57
CA VAL A 225 0.37 -0.51 3.42
C VAL A 225 -0.77 -0.85 2.46
N THR A 226 -0.63 -0.41 1.22
CA THR A 226 -1.50 -0.83 0.11
C THR A 226 -1.35 -2.32 -0.10
N THR A 227 -2.42 -3.06 0.13
CA THR A 227 -2.45 -4.51 0.07
C THR A 227 -3.45 -4.97 -0.98
N SER A 228 -3.06 -5.93 -1.81
CA SER A 228 -3.94 -6.58 -2.78
C SER A 228 -4.21 -8.03 -2.39
N LEU A 229 -5.47 -8.45 -2.51
CA LEU A 229 -5.86 -9.85 -2.50
C LEU A 229 -6.01 -10.30 -3.95
N ILE A 230 -5.21 -11.30 -4.38
CA ILE A 230 -5.26 -11.89 -5.72
C ILE A 230 -5.72 -13.34 -5.60
N ILE A 231 -6.85 -13.66 -6.23
CA ILE A 231 -7.53 -14.95 -6.17
C ILE A 231 -7.22 -15.74 -7.45
N THR A 232 -6.47 -16.83 -7.30
CA THR A 232 -6.06 -17.70 -8.40
C THR A 232 -6.63 -19.11 -8.21
N LYS A 233 -6.90 -19.86 -9.28
CA LYS A 233 -7.35 -21.26 -9.12
C LYS A 233 -6.20 -22.09 -8.55
N ALA A 234 -6.49 -22.95 -7.58
CA ALA A 234 -5.55 -23.96 -7.15
C ALA A 234 -5.28 -24.92 -8.33
N PRO A 235 -4.03 -25.35 -8.56
CA PRO A 235 -3.73 -26.30 -9.62
C PRO A 235 -4.49 -27.61 -9.36
N ASN A 236 -5.19 -28.11 -10.39
CA ASN A 236 -5.70 -29.48 -10.36
C ASN A 236 -4.49 -30.40 -10.57
N PRO A 237 -4.22 -31.37 -9.68
CA PRO A 237 -3.17 -32.32 -9.92
C PRO A 237 -3.50 -33.15 -11.17
N ASP A 238 -2.47 -33.41 -11.98
CA ASP A 238 -2.54 -34.42 -13.03
C ASP A 238 -2.79 -35.78 -12.35
N PRO A 239 -3.86 -36.53 -12.69
CA PRO A 239 -4.16 -37.82 -12.06
C PRO A 239 -3.01 -38.83 -12.15
N ASP A 240 -2.05 -38.63 -13.06
CA ASP A 240 -0.92 -39.53 -13.28
C ASP A 240 0.40 -39.09 -12.60
N ASP A 241 0.41 -37.93 -11.93
CA ASP A 241 1.61 -37.43 -11.23
C ASP A 241 1.74 -38.00 -9.81
N LYS A 242 2.66 -38.94 -9.62
CA LYS A 242 2.98 -39.56 -8.32
C LYS A 242 3.64 -38.59 -7.32
N ASN A 243 4.06 -37.41 -7.77
CA ASN A 243 4.59 -36.32 -6.94
C ASN A 243 3.58 -35.17 -6.76
N ALA A 244 2.33 -35.36 -7.18
CA ALA A 244 1.28 -34.38 -6.98
C ALA A 244 1.15 -33.99 -5.49
N PRO A 245 1.00 -32.70 -5.18
CA PRO A 245 0.96 -32.26 -3.80
C PRO A 245 -0.21 -32.90 -3.02
N GLU A 246 0.02 -33.17 -1.75
CA GLU A 246 -0.94 -33.83 -0.85
C GLU A 246 -2.31 -33.13 -0.83
N SER A 247 -3.36 -33.84 -0.41
CA SER A 247 -4.76 -33.39 -0.52
C SER A 247 -5.08 -32.00 0.07
N GLY A 248 -4.21 -31.44 0.92
CA GLY A 248 -4.30 -30.07 1.42
C GLY A 248 -4.19 -28.98 0.34
N ASP A 249 -3.36 -29.20 -0.70
CA ASP A 249 -3.19 -28.23 -1.81
C ASP A 249 -4.40 -28.14 -2.74
N ARG A 250 -5.33 -29.11 -2.63
CA ARG A 250 -6.59 -29.14 -3.39
C ARG A 250 -7.63 -28.14 -2.86
N ASN A 251 -7.50 -27.67 -1.62
CA ASN A 251 -8.46 -26.77 -0.98
C ASN A 251 -8.14 -25.27 -1.17
N GLY A 252 -7.01 -24.94 -1.82
CA GLY A 252 -6.53 -23.58 -1.94
C GLY A 252 -5.83 -23.11 -0.66
N THR A 253 -4.83 -22.22 -0.81
CA THR A 253 -3.96 -21.77 0.28
C THR A 253 -3.93 -20.25 0.41
N LEU A 254 -3.75 -19.75 1.62
CA LEU A 254 -3.48 -18.32 1.87
C LEU A 254 -1.96 -18.11 1.85
N LYS A 255 -1.48 -17.27 0.93
CA LYS A 255 -0.05 -16.96 0.75
C LYS A 255 0.19 -15.48 0.86
N PHE A 256 1.33 -15.08 1.43
CA PHE A 256 1.79 -13.70 1.43
C PHE A 256 2.88 -13.52 0.37
N GLN A 257 2.84 -12.39 -0.31
CA GLN A 257 3.83 -11.92 -1.26
C GLN A 257 4.20 -10.49 -0.84
N PRO A 258 5.41 -10.26 -0.32
CA PRO A 258 6.49 -11.22 -0.09
C PRO A 258 6.18 -12.23 1.04
N PRO A 259 6.93 -13.34 1.14
CA PRO A 259 6.75 -14.32 2.20
C PRO A 259 6.86 -13.71 3.60
N THR A 260 6.10 -14.25 4.55
CA THR A 260 6.07 -13.80 5.95
C THR A 260 6.51 -14.92 6.90
N ASP A 261 7.19 -14.55 7.99
CA ASP A 261 7.52 -15.48 9.08
C ASP A 261 6.32 -15.75 10.00
N PHE A 262 5.21 -15.03 9.82
CA PHE A 262 3.97 -15.30 10.53
C PHE A 262 3.37 -16.63 10.08
N ASN A 263 3.01 -17.51 11.02
CA ASN A 263 2.32 -18.76 10.69
C ASN A 263 0.90 -18.47 10.17
N VAL A 264 0.70 -18.64 8.86
CA VAL A 264 -0.54 -18.30 8.15
C VAL A 264 -1.65 -19.35 8.32
N ASN A 265 -1.31 -20.60 8.67
CA ASN A 265 -2.27 -21.71 8.69
C ASN A 265 -3.43 -21.51 9.69
N PRO A 266 -3.21 -21.02 10.94
CA PRO A 266 -4.29 -20.71 11.86
C PRO A 266 -5.20 -19.58 11.36
N LEU A 267 -4.63 -18.57 10.69
CA LEU A 267 -5.37 -17.46 10.10
C LEU A 267 -6.29 -17.97 8.98
N GLN A 268 -5.77 -18.78 8.04
CA GLN A 268 -6.56 -19.38 6.98
C GLN A 268 -7.72 -20.23 7.54
N SER A 269 -7.43 -21.09 8.52
CA SER A 269 -8.44 -21.94 9.16
C SER A 269 -9.53 -21.11 9.83
N SER A 270 -9.16 -20.01 10.49
CA SER A 270 -10.09 -19.09 11.15
C SER A 270 -10.98 -18.36 10.14
N LEU A 271 -10.41 -17.88 9.03
CA LEU A 271 -11.17 -17.23 7.95
C LEU A 271 -12.18 -18.20 7.33
N LEU A 272 -11.76 -19.41 6.99
CA LEU A 272 -12.66 -20.43 6.43
C LEU A 272 -13.79 -20.78 7.41
N SER A 273 -13.48 -20.91 8.70
CA SER A 273 -14.49 -21.15 9.75
C SER A 273 -15.48 -20.00 9.87
N PHE A 274 -14.98 -18.76 9.86
CA PHE A 274 -15.81 -17.55 9.89
C PHE A 274 -16.79 -17.51 8.71
N PHE A 275 -16.32 -17.73 7.48
CA PHE A 275 -17.19 -17.69 6.30
C PHE A 275 -18.19 -18.85 6.24
N ARG A 276 -17.85 -20.03 6.77
CA ARG A 276 -18.80 -21.15 6.88
C ARG A 276 -19.93 -20.86 7.86
N LYS A 277 -19.65 -20.12 8.94
CA LYS A 277 -20.60 -19.88 10.04
C LYS A 277 -21.43 -18.61 9.85
N ASN A 278 -20.82 -17.53 9.37
CA ASN A 278 -21.40 -16.18 9.46
C ASN A 278 -21.69 -15.53 8.09
N ALA A 279 -21.23 -16.14 6.99
CA ALA A 279 -21.40 -15.59 5.65
C ALA A 279 -21.76 -16.70 4.65
N LYS A 280 -21.85 -16.36 3.36
CA LYS A 280 -21.91 -17.39 2.32
C LYS A 280 -20.56 -18.10 2.29
N ALA A 281 -20.60 -19.43 2.29
CA ALA A 281 -19.39 -20.24 2.16
C ALA A 281 -18.58 -19.77 0.94
N LEU A 282 -17.29 -19.52 1.16
CA LEU A 282 -16.40 -19.10 0.08
C LEU A 282 -16.28 -20.23 -0.96
N PRO A 283 -16.17 -19.89 -2.26
CA PRO A 283 -15.84 -20.87 -3.28
C PRO A 283 -14.49 -21.56 -2.99
N ASN A 284 -14.51 -22.89 -2.90
CA ASN A 284 -13.31 -23.72 -2.67
C ASN A 284 -12.43 -23.81 -3.94
N GLY A 285 -11.17 -24.24 -3.76
CA GLY A 285 -10.24 -24.53 -4.87
C GLY A 285 -9.53 -23.30 -5.42
N TYR A 286 -9.32 -22.27 -4.60
CA TYR A 286 -8.62 -21.05 -4.97
C TYR A 286 -7.51 -20.69 -3.98
N ASN A 287 -6.34 -20.31 -4.49
CA ASN A 287 -5.29 -19.69 -3.71
C ASN A 287 -5.60 -18.20 -3.51
N LEU A 288 -5.43 -17.74 -2.28
CA LEU A 288 -5.59 -16.36 -1.85
C LEU A 288 -4.19 -15.78 -1.65
N ASN A 289 -3.73 -14.95 -2.58
CA ASN A 289 -2.42 -14.33 -2.49
C ASN A 289 -2.58 -12.90 -1.96
N ILE A 290 -2.04 -12.63 -0.78
CA ILE A 290 -1.97 -11.32 -0.16
C ILE A 290 -0.66 -10.67 -0.59
N ASN A 291 -0.75 -9.74 -1.52
CA ASN A 291 0.41 -9.00 -1.99
C ASN A 291 0.48 -7.63 -1.29
N THR A 292 1.54 -7.42 -0.51
CA THR A 292 1.85 -6.19 0.23
C THR A 292 2.98 -5.38 -0.45
N ASN A 293 3.16 -5.56 -1.75
CA ASN A 293 4.20 -4.97 -2.59
C ASN A 293 5.61 -5.26 -2.05
N LYS A 294 6.49 -4.26 -1.90
CA LYS A 294 7.86 -4.45 -1.35
C LYS A 294 7.92 -4.45 0.19
N ARG A 295 6.78 -4.60 0.86
CA ARG A 295 6.67 -4.57 2.33
C ARG A 295 6.35 -5.94 2.89
N GLN A 296 7.18 -6.44 3.80
CA GLN A 296 6.95 -7.74 4.44
C GLN A 296 5.96 -7.63 5.62
N TYR A 297 4.94 -8.48 5.65
CA TYR A 297 4.05 -8.60 6.81
C TYR A 297 4.81 -9.24 7.98
N LEU A 298 4.86 -8.59 9.15
CA LEU A 298 5.62 -9.10 10.29
C LEU A 298 4.78 -9.94 11.25
N ALA A 299 5.40 -10.93 11.89
CA ALA A 299 4.77 -11.77 12.91
C ALA A 299 4.18 -10.98 14.10
N LYS A 300 4.76 -9.80 14.41
CA LYS A 300 4.23 -8.88 15.42
C LYS A 300 2.77 -8.49 15.16
N ASN A 301 2.33 -8.45 13.91
CA ASN A 301 0.93 -8.13 13.57
C ASN A 301 -0.07 -9.20 14.01
N ARG A 302 0.37 -10.45 14.17
CA ARG A 302 -0.50 -11.61 14.43
C ARG A 302 -1.67 -11.66 13.43
N GLU A 303 -2.91 -11.90 13.88
CA GLU A 303 -4.11 -11.97 13.05
C GLU A 303 -4.77 -10.60 12.76
N ASN A 304 -4.08 -9.47 12.96
CA ASN A 304 -4.66 -8.13 12.72
C ASN A 304 -5.21 -7.96 11.29
N ILE A 305 -4.62 -8.62 10.30
CA ILE A 305 -5.05 -8.55 8.90
C ILE A 305 -6.34 -9.35 8.60
N ALA A 306 -6.80 -10.21 9.52
CA ALA A 306 -7.92 -11.12 9.28
C ALA A 306 -9.21 -10.40 8.83
N ALA A 307 -9.57 -9.30 9.49
CA ALA A 307 -10.77 -8.53 9.16
C ALA A 307 -10.68 -7.93 7.74
N ASN A 308 -9.49 -7.45 7.37
CA ASN A 308 -9.23 -6.89 6.05
C ASN A 308 -9.31 -7.96 4.95
N ILE A 309 -8.72 -9.13 5.17
CA ILE A 309 -8.82 -10.26 4.23
C ILE A 309 -10.28 -10.69 4.07
N ALA A 310 -11.02 -10.82 5.17
CA ALA A 310 -12.44 -11.15 5.12
C ALA A 310 -13.24 -10.10 4.33
N MET A 311 -12.96 -8.80 4.52
CA MET A 311 -13.62 -7.73 3.77
C MET A 311 -13.30 -7.80 2.27
N MET A 312 -12.03 -8.00 1.90
CA MET A 312 -11.62 -8.15 0.51
C MET A 312 -12.24 -9.39 -0.15
N LEU A 313 -12.35 -10.51 0.59
CA LEU A 313 -13.01 -11.72 0.11
C LEU A 313 -14.52 -11.53 -0.07
N ASP A 314 -15.19 -10.86 0.87
CA ASP A 314 -16.62 -10.54 0.76
C ASP A 314 -16.88 -9.64 -0.45
N ALA A 315 -16.00 -8.66 -0.71
CA ALA A 315 -16.04 -7.81 -1.90
C ALA A 315 -15.82 -8.63 -3.19
N ALA A 316 -14.88 -9.57 -3.20
CA ALA A 316 -14.60 -10.44 -4.34
C ALA A 316 -15.78 -11.34 -4.71
N VAL A 317 -16.48 -11.88 -3.71
CA VAL A 317 -17.68 -12.72 -3.89
C VAL A 317 -18.89 -11.88 -4.29
N SER A 318 -19.12 -10.77 -3.60
CA SER A 318 -20.29 -9.92 -3.82
C SER A 318 -20.20 -9.10 -5.11
N GLY A 319 -18.98 -8.78 -5.55
CA GLY A 319 -18.68 -7.87 -6.64
C GLY A 319 -18.90 -6.39 -6.27
N ARG A 320 -19.12 -6.09 -4.98
CA ARG A 320 -19.34 -4.72 -4.49
C ARG A 320 -17.98 -4.06 -4.25
N PRO A 321 -17.75 -2.84 -4.77
CA PRO A 321 -16.50 -2.14 -4.58
C PRO A 321 -16.34 -1.63 -3.13
N LEU A 322 -15.11 -1.71 -2.62
CA LEU A 322 -14.74 -1.09 -1.35
C LEU A 322 -14.58 0.42 -1.55
N ARG A 323 -15.12 1.21 -0.61
CA ARG A 323 -15.03 2.67 -0.63
C ARG A 323 -13.56 3.11 -0.50
N ARG A 324 -13.13 4.00 -1.39
CA ARG A 324 -11.82 4.67 -1.30
C ARG A 324 -11.73 5.53 -0.02
N ASN A 325 -10.53 5.79 0.49
CA ASN A 325 -10.32 6.57 1.72
C ASN A 325 -11.04 5.98 2.96
N THR A 326 -11.20 4.66 3.00
CA THR A 326 -11.72 3.94 4.17
C THR A 326 -10.72 2.89 4.61
N ILE A 327 -10.43 2.87 5.91
CA ILE A 327 -9.47 1.97 6.55
C ILE A 327 -10.23 1.11 7.56
N LEU A 328 -10.12 -0.21 7.45
CA LEU A 328 -10.62 -1.14 8.46
C LEU A 328 -9.52 -1.49 9.46
N PHE A 329 -9.64 -0.91 10.65
CA PHE A 329 -8.70 -1.04 11.75
C PHE A 329 -9.31 -1.87 12.89
N ALA A 330 -9.46 -3.16 12.62
CA ALA A 330 -10.09 -4.11 13.54
C ALA A 330 -9.51 -5.51 13.42
N ARG A 331 -9.59 -6.27 14.51
CA ARG A 331 -9.33 -7.71 14.54
C ARG A 331 -10.65 -8.47 14.49
N LEU A 332 -10.71 -9.49 13.63
CA LEU A 332 -11.88 -10.34 13.44
C LEU A 332 -11.83 -11.55 14.38
N GLN A 333 -12.91 -11.78 15.12
CA GLN A 333 -13.13 -13.03 15.86
C GLN A 333 -13.89 -14.05 14.99
N ALA A 334 -13.76 -15.34 15.33
CA ALA A 334 -14.49 -16.40 14.64
C ALA A 334 -16.02 -16.27 14.71
N THR A 335 -16.54 -15.55 15.71
CA THR A 335 -17.97 -15.20 15.88
C THR A 335 -18.44 -14.09 14.94
N GLY A 336 -17.54 -13.43 14.20
CA GLY A 336 -17.84 -12.24 13.40
C GLY A 336 -17.76 -10.92 14.16
N ASN A 337 -17.53 -10.95 15.48
CA ASN A 337 -17.31 -9.73 16.26
C ASN A 337 -15.97 -9.08 15.91
N LEU A 338 -15.96 -7.75 15.95
CA LEU A 338 -14.76 -6.94 15.73
C LEU A 338 -14.25 -6.36 17.04
N GLN A 339 -12.94 -6.48 17.25
CA GLN A 339 -12.24 -5.95 18.41
C GLN A 339 -11.08 -5.06 17.98
N LYS A 340 -10.53 -4.29 18.92
CA LYS A 340 -9.29 -3.55 18.69
C LYS A 340 -8.15 -4.47 18.20
N PRO A 341 -7.30 -3.98 17.28
CA PRO A 341 -6.09 -4.70 16.86
C PRO A 341 -5.10 -4.93 18.00
N ASN A 342 -4.22 -5.93 17.85
CA ASN A 342 -3.03 -6.04 18.67
C ASN A 342 -2.12 -4.83 18.40
N TYR A 343 -1.48 -4.29 19.45
CA TYR A 343 -0.62 -3.11 19.36
C TYR A 343 -1.33 -1.87 18.76
N ALA A 344 -2.64 -1.74 19.03
CA ALA A 344 -3.47 -0.66 18.47
C ALA A 344 -2.91 0.74 18.73
N TRP A 345 -2.31 0.98 19.91
CA TRP A 345 -1.73 2.28 20.25
C TRP A 345 -0.55 2.67 19.35
N GLU A 346 0.38 1.76 19.10
CA GLU A 346 1.53 2.02 18.22
C GLU A 346 1.07 2.29 16.78
N LEU A 347 0.11 1.51 16.28
CA LEU A 347 -0.44 1.67 14.94
C LEU A 347 -1.23 2.98 14.78
N ILE A 348 -2.03 3.40 15.78
CA ILE A 348 -2.81 4.65 15.68
C ILE A 348 -1.93 5.88 15.80
N GLN A 349 -0.86 5.84 16.61
CA GLN A 349 0.13 6.92 16.64
C GLN A 349 0.72 7.15 15.25
N GLN A 350 1.03 6.07 14.51
CA GLN A 350 1.53 6.21 13.15
C GLN A 350 0.48 6.78 12.18
N LEU A 351 -0.77 6.33 12.26
CA LEU A 351 -1.86 6.86 11.41
C LEU A 351 -2.07 8.36 11.61
N GLU A 352 -1.84 8.87 12.82
CA GLU A 352 -1.94 10.31 13.08
C GLU A 352 -0.87 11.11 12.34
N GLU A 353 0.35 10.59 12.25
CA GLU A 353 1.49 11.21 11.54
C GLU A 353 1.30 11.21 10.01
N LEU A 354 0.53 10.27 9.45
CA LEU A 354 0.30 10.17 8.00
C LEU A 354 -0.62 11.25 7.47
N SER A 355 -0.24 11.94 6.39
CA SER A 355 -1.09 12.93 5.70
C SER A 355 -2.06 12.29 4.70
N LEU A 356 -3.08 11.59 5.22
CA LEU A 356 -4.15 11.01 4.40
C LEU A 356 -5.19 12.06 3.99
N PRO A 357 -5.96 11.83 2.90
CA PRO A 357 -7.04 12.71 2.49
C PRO A 357 -8.00 13.01 3.64
N ILE A 358 -8.35 14.28 3.80
CA ILE A 358 -9.30 14.75 4.82
C ILE A 358 -10.62 14.00 4.68
N GLY A 359 -11.17 13.55 5.81
CA GLY A 359 -12.41 12.77 5.82
C GLY A 359 -12.20 11.29 5.54
N THR A 360 -10.95 10.80 5.60
CA THR A 360 -10.68 9.36 5.61
C THR A 360 -11.43 8.72 6.77
N ARG A 361 -12.20 7.68 6.45
CA ARG A 361 -12.99 6.94 7.43
C ARG A 361 -12.14 5.84 8.04
N LEU A 362 -12.10 5.81 9.37
CA LEU A 362 -11.44 4.75 10.13
C LEU A 362 -12.52 3.91 10.81
N ILE A 363 -12.77 2.71 10.30
CA ILE A 363 -13.71 1.76 10.91
C ILE A 363 -12.93 0.95 11.93
N VAL A 364 -13.33 1.03 13.21
CA VAL A 364 -12.64 0.35 14.30
C VAL A 364 -13.51 -0.70 14.97
N GLY A 365 -12.88 -1.74 15.51
CA GLY A 365 -13.57 -2.71 16.36
C GLY A 365 -13.79 -2.19 17.78
N LYS A 366 -14.56 -2.94 18.57
CA LYS A 366 -14.83 -2.60 19.98
C LYS A 366 -13.55 -2.48 20.81
N GLY A 367 -13.57 -1.54 21.76
CA GLY A 367 -12.53 -1.41 22.78
C GLY A 367 -11.45 -0.37 22.49
N MET A 368 -11.64 0.48 21.48
CA MET A 368 -10.70 1.55 21.11
C MET A 368 -10.86 2.86 21.89
N ILE A 369 -11.90 3.00 22.72
CA ILE A 369 -12.21 4.27 23.44
C ILE A 369 -11.04 4.76 24.31
N GLU A 370 -10.27 3.84 24.87
CA GLU A 370 -9.13 4.16 25.73
C GLU A 370 -8.00 4.81 24.93
N GLU A 371 -7.60 4.21 23.81
CA GLU A 371 -6.63 4.76 22.87
C GLU A 371 -7.09 6.11 22.31
N MET A 372 -8.37 6.21 21.92
CA MET A 372 -8.95 7.45 21.40
C MET A 372 -8.94 8.58 22.45
N THR A 373 -9.21 8.23 23.71
CA THR A 373 -9.07 9.17 24.84
C THR A 373 -7.61 9.58 25.05
N GLY A 374 -6.67 8.63 24.90
CA GLY A 374 -5.23 8.89 24.94
C GLY A 374 -4.76 9.92 23.91
N MET A 375 -5.36 9.94 22.71
CA MET A 375 -5.09 10.98 21.71
C MET A 375 -5.40 12.38 22.23
N LEU A 376 -6.51 12.57 22.96
CA LEU A 376 -6.87 13.85 23.56
C LEU A 376 -5.89 14.24 24.68
N VAL A 377 -5.43 13.28 25.49
CA VAL A 377 -4.39 13.53 26.51
C VAL A 377 -3.11 14.06 25.86
N LEU A 378 -2.74 13.53 24.69
CA LEU A 378 -1.59 13.97 23.90
C LEU A 378 -1.77 15.30 23.16
N ASP A 379 -2.94 15.94 23.24
CA ASP A 379 -3.31 17.15 22.48
C ASP A 379 -3.56 16.92 20.98
N LYS A 380 -3.88 15.69 20.60
CA LYS A 380 -4.09 15.29 19.21
C LYS A 380 -5.57 15.30 18.83
N ALA A 381 -6.31 16.33 19.26
CA ALA A 381 -7.74 16.45 18.95
C ALA A 381 -8.03 16.61 17.45
N SER A 382 -7.08 17.17 16.69
CA SER A 382 -7.13 17.30 15.23
C SER A 382 -7.20 15.95 14.50
N PHE A 383 -6.78 14.86 15.15
CA PHE A 383 -6.97 13.51 14.62
C PHE A 383 -8.45 13.24 14.31
N PHE A 384 -9.35 13.68 15.19
CA PHE A 384 -10.79 13.48 15.06
C PHE A 384 -11.49 14.48 14.14
N THR A 385 -10.77 15.45 13.57
CA THR A 385 -11.29 16.29 12.47
C THR A 385 -10.74 15.84 11.12
N LYS A 386 -9.57 15.19 11.12
CA LYS A 386 -8.94 14.60 9.94
C LYS A 386 -9.56 13.23 9.58
N TYR A 387 -9.83 12.42 10.60
CA TYR A 387 -10.39 11.08 10.46
C TYR A 387 -11.81 11.00 11.04
N GLU A 388 -12.73 10.45 10.25
CA GLU A 388 -14.04 10.02 10.73
C GLU A 388 -13.91 8.61 11.33
N VAL A 389 -13.81 8.52 12.66
CA VAL A 389 -13.67 7.26 13.37
C VAL A 389 -15.04 6.72 13.75
N LEU A 390 -15.38 5.54 13.24
CA LEU A 390 -16.65 4.85 13.46
C LEU A 390 -16.40 3.47 14.08
N GLU A 391 -17.06 3.15 15.19
CA GLU A 391 -17.03 1.82 15.79
C GLU A 391 -18.00 0.88 15.07
N ALA A 392 -17.52 -0.30 14.68
CA ALA A 392 -18.31 -1.41 14.21
C ALA A 392 -18.20 -2.59 15.20
N SER A 393 -19.34 -3.07 15.67
CA SER A 393 -19.40 -4.18 16.64
C SER A 393 -19.08 -5.54 16.01
N ASN A 394 -19.41 -5.71 14.73
CA ASN A 394 -19.28 -6.95 13.98
C ASN A 394 -18.95 -6.68 12.50
N PHE A 395 -18.65 -7.76 11.79
CA PHE A 395 -18.27 -7.75 10.40
C PHE A 395 -19.37 -7.20 9.48
N GLU A 396 -20.63 -7.50 9.75
CA GLU A 396 -21.77 -7.05 8.94
C GLU A 396 -21.92 -5.53 8.98
N MET A 397 -21.77 -4.92 10.16
CA MET A 397 -21.79 -3.47 10.29
C MET A 397 -20.57 -2.85 9.61
N ALA A 398 -19.36 -3.39 9.81
CA ALA A 398 -18.16 -2.89 9.14
C ALA A 398 -18.28 -2.97 7.61
N ARG A 399 -18.91 -4.03 7.09
CA ARG A 399 -19.17 -4.22 5.67
C ARG A 399 -20.04 -3.10 5.10
N GLU A 400 -21.14 -2.78 5.75
CA GLU A 400 -22.02 -1.68 5.31
C GLU A 400 -21.37 -0.30 5.48
N LEU A 401 -20.39 -0.15 6.38
CA LEU A 401 -19.63 1.09 6.52
C LEU A 401 -18.50 1.25 5.48
N PHE A 402 -17.99 0.13 4.94
CA PHE A 402 -16.84 0.08 4.06
C PHE A 402 -17.23 0.00 2.58
N TYR A 403 -18.37 -0.59 2.23
CA TYR A 403 -18.81 -0.56 0.83
C TYR A 403 -19.16 0.84 0.36
N GLU A 404 -18.84 1.12 -0.91
CA GLU A 404 -19.16 2.40 -1.54
C GLU A 404 -20.68 2.66 -1.61
N ASP A 405 -21.44 1.59 -1.86
CA ASP A 405 -22.91 1.57 -1.86
C ASP A 405 -23.50 1.06 -0.52
N GLY A 406 -22.70 1.05 0.54
CA GLY A 406 -23.08 0.55 1.86
C GLY A 406 -24.12 1.43 2.58
N LYS A 407 -25.00 0.82 3.38
CA LYS A 407 -26.06 1.53 4.09
C LYS A 407 -25.72 1.74 5.57
N MET A 408 -25.41 2.99 5.92
CA MET A 408 -25.23 3.39 7.32
C MET A 408 -26.57 3.36 8.07
N PRO A 409 -26.62 2.89 9.32
CA PRO A 409 -27.79 3.06 10.19
C PRO A 409 -28.21 4.54 10.26
N GLU A 410 -29.51 4.83 10.26
CA GLU A 410 -30.00 6.22 10.14
C GLU A 410 -29.54 7.14 11.28
N ASP A 411 -29.45 6.63 12.51
CA ASP A 411 -28.91 7.38 13.65
C ASP A 411 -27.43 7.73 13.43
N LEU A 412 -26.64 6.77 12.94
CA LEU A 412 -25.22 6.97 12.65
C LEU A 412 -25.03 7.94 11.50
N LYS A 413 -25.83 7.84 10.44
CA LYS A 413 -25.83 8.74 9.29
C LYS A 413 -26.17 10.18 9.72
N THR A 414 -27.16 10.34 10.58
CA THR A 414 -27.56 11.66 11.12
C THR A 414 -26.47 12.25 12.02
N ALA A 415 -25.85 11.44 12.88
CA ALA A 415 -24.70 11.83 13.68
C ALA A 415 -23.51 12.23 12.78
N SER A 416 -23.24 11.46 11.73
CA SER A 416 -22.14 11.71 10.77
C SER A 416 -22.34 13.02 10.03
N LYS A 417 -23.57 13.31 9.57
CA LYS A 417 -23.89 14.61 8.96
C LYS A 417 -23.63 15.77 9.93
N SER A 418 -24.09 15.63 11.17
CA SER A 418 -23.90 16.67 12.21
C SER A 418 -22.42 16.90 12.53
N TYR A 419 -21.63 15.82 12.57
CA TYR A 419 -20.18 15.84 12.76
C TYR A 419 -19.45 16.49 11.58
N LEU A 420 -19.76 16.12 10.34
CA LEU A 420 -19.13 16.67 9.14
C LEU A 420 -19.31 18.20 9.05
N GLU A 421 -20.50 18.71 9.37
CA GLU A 421 -20.74 20.17 9.41
C GLU A 421 -19.84 20.90 10.43
N VAL A 422 -19.42 20.23 11.51
CA VAL A 422 -18.44 20.78 12.46
C VAL A 422 -17.03 20.69 11.90
N CYS A 423 -16.66 19.55 11.31
CA CYS A 423 -15.32 19.31 10.77
C CYS A 423 -14.99 20.24 9.61
N ASP A 424 -15.92 20.48 8.69
CA ASP A 424 -15.71 21.38 7.54
C ASP A 424 -15.31 22.79 7.99
N LYS A 425 -15.88 23.26 9.10
CA LYS A 425 -15.53 24.54 9.73
C LYS A 425 -14.26 24.45 10.57
N ALA A 426 -14.06 23.35 11.29
CA ALA A 426 -12.88 23.12 12.12
C ALA A 426 -11.58 23.11 11.31
N LEU A 427 -11.63 22.75 10.02
CA LEU A 427 -10.48 22.76 9.12
C LEU A 427 -10.06 24.18 8.69
N GLN A 428 -10.95 25.17 8.84
CA GLN A 428 -10.72 26.55 8.41
C GLN A 428 -10.24 27.46 9.55
N VAL A 429 -10.23 26.96 10.80
CA VAL A 429 -9.87 27.76 11.98
C VAL A 429 -8.42 27.54 12.40
N ALA A 430 -7.78 28.61 12.87
CA ALA A 430 -6.40 28.55 13.37
C ALA A 430 -6.29 27.81 14.72
N HIS A 431 -7.32 27.89 15.57
CA HIS A 431 -7.30 27.32 16.93
C HIS A 431 -8.51 26.41 17.17
N LEU A 432 -8.31 25.11 16.99
CA LEU A 432 -9.34 24.09 17.14
C LEU A 432 -10.00 24.11 18.52
N GLY A 433 -9.22 24.27 19.61
CA GLY A 433 -9.75 24.30 20.97
C GLY A 433 -10.79 25.40 21.21
N ASN A 434 -10.52 26.61 20.74
CA ASN A 434 -11.44 27.75 20.87
C ASN A 434 -12.72 27.51 20.06
N PHE A 435 -12.59 26.99 18.84
CA PHE A 435 -13.73 26.66 18.00
C PHE A 435 -14.64 25.60 18.64
N LEU A 436 -14.06 24.54 19.19
CA LEU A 436 -14.82 23.48 19.87
C LEU A 436 -15.52 23.99 21.14
N SER A 437 -15.01 25.04 21.78
CA SER A 437 -15.60 25.61 22.99
C SER A 437 -16.86 26.45 22.74
N LEU A 438 -17.18 26.79 21.49
CA LEU A 438 -18.40 27.51 21.13
C LEU A 438 -19.64 26.68 21.50
N SER A 439 -20.61 27.29 22.20
CA SER A 439 -21.80 26.59 22.71
C SER A 439 -22.55 25.82 21.61
N ALA A 440 -22.77 26.45 20.44
CA ALA A 440 -23.43 25.82 19.30
C ALA A 440 -22.68 24.60 18.74
N VAL A 441 -21.35 24.63 18.75
CA VAL A 441 -20.49 23.51 18.29
C VAL A 441 -20.51 22.39 19.32
N LYS A 442 -20.32 22.73 20.59
CA LYS A 442 -20.37 21.81 21.73
C LYS A 442 -21.71 21.06 21.78
N ASP A 443 -22.84 21.77 21.77
CA ASP A 443 -24.17 21.16 21.86
C ASP A 443 -24.45 20.23 20.69
N ARG A 444 -24.00 20.61 19.49
CA ARG A 444 -24.13 19.78 18.29
C ARG A 444 -23.33 18.49 18.39
N LEU A 445 -22.08 18.55 18.84
CA LEU A 445 -21.24 17.36 19.04
C LEU A 445 -21.80 16.45 20.13
N ILE A 446 -22.31 17.02 21.24
CA ILE A 446 -22.98 16.26 22.30
C ILE A 446 -24.19 15.52 21.73
N LYS A 447 -25.08 16.22 21.03
CA LYS A 447 -26.27 15.61 20.40
C LYS A 447 -25.89 14.49 19.41
N ALA A 448 -24.89 14.72 18.56
CA ALA A 448 -24.40 13.68 17.64
C ALA A 448 -23.85 12.46 18.37
N SER A 449 -23.08 12.67 19.43
CA SER A 449 -22.51 11.58 20.24
C SER A 449 -23.56 10.78 21.02
N GLN A 450 -24.63 11.43 21.48
CA GLN A 450 -25.75 10.78 22.16
C GLN A 450 -26.63 10.00 21.18
N LEU A 451 -26.86 10.57 19.99
CA LEU A 451 -27.64 9.93 18.93
C LEU A 451 -26.96 8.65 18.42
N SER A 452 -25.63 8.68 18.24
CA SER A 452 -24.87 7.49 17.86
C SER A 452 -23.56 7.40 18.63
N PRO A 453 -23.52 6.62 19.73
CA PRO A 453 -22.30 6.37 20.50
C PRO A 453 -21.18 5.71 19.67
N ASN A 454 -21.55 5.01 18.59
CA ASN A 454 -20.61 4.38 17.67
C ASN A 454 -19.84 5.41 16.82
N HIS A 455 -20.28 6.68 16.78
CA HIS A 455 -19.52 7.74 16.14
C HIS A 455 -18.43 8.29 17.08
N ILE A 456 -17.29 7.59 17.14
CA ILE A 456 -16.19 7.92 18.06
C ILE A 456 -15.66 9.34 17.88
N SER A 457 -15.45 9.82 16.64
CA SER A 457 -14.94 11.19 16.45
C SER A 457 -15.86 12.26 17.06
N ALA A 458 -17.18 12.16 16.87
CA ALA A 458 -18.15 13.06 17.50
C ALA A 458 -18.07 12.98 19.03
N ALA A 459 -17.98 11.77 19.59
CA ALA A 459 -17.84 11.58 21.03
C ALA A 459 -16.53 12.16 21.60
N MET A 460 -15.41 12.00 20.89
CA MET A 460 -14.11 12.53 21.31
C MET A 460 -14.04 14.06 21.21
N LEU A 461 -14.57 14.64 20.13
CA LEU A 461 -14.66 16.10 20.00
C LEU A 461 -15.63 16.70 21.03
N ALA A 462 -16.76 16.03 21.31
CA ALA A 462 -17.66 16.43 22.39
C ALA A 462 -16.92 16.41 23.75
N ARG A 463 -16.19 15.34 24.05
CA ARG A 463 -15.39 15.23 25.27
C ARG A 463 -14.33 16.33 25.37
N GLN A 464 -13.61 16.62 24.27
CA GLN A 464 -12.66 17.73 24.18
C GLN A 464 -13.33 19.09 24.47
N SER A 465 -14.52 19.32 23.92
CA SER A 465 -15.26 20.59 24.08
C SER A 465 -15.79 20.83 25.51
N ILE A 466 -16.12 19.77 26.25
CA ILE A 466 -16.60 19.87 27.63
C ILE A 466 -15.41 20.05 28.56
N ARG A 467 -14.49 19.08 28.53
CA ARG A 467 -13.30 19.04 29.36
C ARG A 467 -12.34 18.01 28.79
N ARG A 468 -11.23 18.49 28.24
CA ARG A 468 -10.12 17.65 27.81
C ARG A 468 -9.67 16.69 28.93
N PRO A 469 -9.55 15.38 28.66
CA PRO A 469 -8.90 14.44 29.57
C PRO A 469 -7.46 14.85 29.87
N ALA A 470 -7.11 14.96 31.15
CA ALA A 470 -5.79 15.42 31.58
C ALA A 470 -4.76 14.29 31.71
N TYR A 471 -5.22 13.07 31.98
CA TYR A 471 -4.35 11.95 32.37
C TYR A 471 -4.57 10.73 31.50
N PHE A 472 -3.49 10.01 31.23
CA PHE A 472 -3.56 8.65 30.71
C PHE A 472 -4.18 7.70 31.75
N SER A 473 -4.78 6.61 31.26
CA SER A 473 -4.92 5.42 32.10
C SER A 473 -3.54 4.78 32.31
N HIS A 474 -3.40 3.96 33.35
CA HIS A 474 -2.16 3.21 33.60
C HIS A 474 -1.73 2.40 32.37
N PHE A 475 -2.67 1.66 31.78
CA PHE A 475 -2.45 0.82 30.60
C PHE A 475 -1.98 1.63 29.37
N LEU A 476 -2.59 2.78 29.07
CA LEU A 476 -2.15 3.59 27.92
C LEU A 476 -0.82 4.29 28.19
N PHE A 477 -0.57 4.68 29.44
CA PHE A 477 0.71 5.25 29.83
C PHE A 477 1.86 4.24 29.65
N THR A 478 1.71 3.00 30.12
CA THR A 478 2.75 1.98 29.98
C THR A 478 3.04 1.66 28.52
N GLN A 479 2.01 1.64 27.65
CA GLN A 479 2.20 1.50 26.21
C GLN A 479 2.90 2.70 25.57
N GLU A 480 2.52 3.93 25.92
CA GLU A 480 3.17 5.13 25.41
C GLU A 480 4.63 5.22 25.85
N LEU A 481 4.91 4.92 27.12
CA LEU A 481 6.26 4.87 27.64
C LEU A 481 7.09 3.81 26.92
N ASN A 482 6.55 2.60 26.73
CA ASN A 482 7.22 1.54 25.99
C ASN A 482 7.53 1.95 24.53
N ARG A 483 6.61 2.68 23.88
CA ARG A 483 6.81 3.21 22.52
C ARG A 483 7.89 4.28 22.47
N LEU A 484 7.93 5.19 23.45
CA LEU A 484 8.93 6.26 23.53
C LEU A 484 10.32 5.73 23.86
N LEU A 485 10.43 4.57 24.52
CA LEU A 485 11.69 3.87 24.79
C LEU A 485 12.19 2.99 23.63
N GLU A 486 11.37 2.75 22.59
CA GLU A 486 11.76 1.94 21.43
C GLU A 486 13.10 2.38 20.79
N PRO A 487 13.39 3.68 20.58
CA PRO A 487 14.67 4.10 20.01
C PRO A 487 15.89 3.65 20.80
N LEU A 488 15.78 3.47 22.12
CA LEU A 488 16.89 2.98 22.94
C LEU A 488 17.15 1.49 22.72
N ALA A 489 16.10 0.72 22.46
CA ALA A 489 16.23 -0.71 22.21
C ALA A 489 16.73 -1.01 20.79
N GLN A 490 16.49 -0.09 19.85
CA GLN A 490 17.01 -0.14 18.49
C GLN A 490 18.40 0.50 18.36
N PHE A 491 18.94 1.07 19.43
CA PHE A 491 20.26 1.68 19.41
C PHE A 491 21.34 0.58 19.44
N GLU A 492 21.96 0.36 18.28
CA GLU A 492 23.10 -0.53 18.16
C GLU A 492 24.37 0.20 18.60
N TYR A 493 25.01 -0.32 19.65
CA TYR A 493 26.29 0.17 20.13
C TYR A 493 27.39 -0.72 19.58
N GLU A 494 28.18 -0.16 18.67
CA GLU A 494 29.41 -0.76 18.19
C GLU A 494 30.59 -0.12 18.91
N ILE A 495 31.44 -0.98 19.49
CA ILE A 495 32.66 -0.57 20.20
C ILE A 495 33.56 0.21 19.24
N ASP A 496 34.08 1.34 19.71
CA ASP A 496 34.98 2.28 19.00
C ASP A 496 34.43 2.91 17.70
N GLN A 497 33.25 2.50 17.23
CA GLN A 497 32.52 3.14 16.13
C GLN A 497 31.42 4.09 16.63
N THR A 498 30.85 3.79 17.81
CA THR A 498 29.79 4.61 18.38
C THR A 498 30.37 5.74 19.21
N SER A 499 30.28 6.97 18.70
CA SER A 499 30.78 8.15 19.42
C SER A 499 29.98 8.46 20.69
N GLU A 500 30.63 9.07 21.68
CA GLU A 500 29.98 9.61 22.89
C GLU A 500 28.85 10.60 22.53
N LEU A 501 29.02 11.34 21.42
CA LEU A 501 28.00 12.24 20.88
C LEU A 501 26.73 11.49 20.45
N ALA A 502 26.88 10.36 19.76
CA ALA A 502 25.75 9.53 19.33
C ALA A 502 24.96 8.99 20.54
N VAL A 503 25.66 8.51 21.58
CA VAL A 503 25.04 8.06 22.82
C VAL A 503 24.32 9.22 23.53
N THR A 504 24.97 10.39 23.60
CA THR A 504 24.41 11.60 24.22
C THR A 504 23.17 12.11 23.49
N GLU A 505 23.16 12.03 22.16
CA GLU A 505 22.04 12.45 21.33
C GLU A 505 20.83 11.54 21.56
N VAL A 506 21.02 10.22 21.52
CA VAL A 506 19.96 9.23 21.76
C VAL A 506 19.39 9.36 23.18
N TYR A 507 20.26 9.57 24.17
CA TYR A 507 19.90 9.91 25.54
C TYR A 507 19.00 11.15 25.61
N LYS A 508 19.48 12.30 25.09
CA LYS A 508 18.76 13.59 25.17
C LYS A 508 17.43 13.50 24.46
N ARG A 509 17.43 13.00 23.21
CA ARG A 509 16.23 12.86 22.39
C ARG A 509 15.16 12.01 23.08
N THR A 510 15.56 10.92 23.73
CA THR A 510 14.61 10.05 24.43
C THR A 510 14.09 10.70 25.71
N ARG A 511 14.98 11.31 26.51
CA ARG A 511 14.60 12.05 27.72
C ARG A 511 13.62 13.19 27.42
N ASP A 512 13.89 13.97 26.38
CA ASP A 512 13.07 15.14 26.01
C ASP A 512 11.67 14.73 25.52
N ARG A 513 11.54 13.54 24.91
CA ARG A 513 10.24 12.98 24.52
C ARG A 513 9.42 12.49 25.70
N ILE A 514 10.06 11.92 26.72
CA ILE A 514 9.39 11.29 27.87
C ILE A 514 9.08 12.30 28.99
N THR A 515 9.94 13.30 29.20
CA THR A 515 9.78 14.29 30.28
C THR A 515 8.40 15.00 30.30
N PRO A 516 7.81 15.39 29.14
CA PRO A 516 6.48 16.00 29.10
C PRO A 516 5.35 15.10 29.62
N LEU A 517 5.54 13.77 29.64
CA LEU A 517 4.54 12.84 30.15
C LEU A 517 4.20 13.09 31.61
N LYS A 518 5.13 13.60 32.44
CA LYS A 518 4.90 13.85 33.87
C LYS A 518 3.64 14.68 34.17
N LYS A 519 3.30 15.63 33.29
CA LYS A 519 2.10 16.47 33.42
C LYS A 519 0.79 15.77 33.04
N ARG A 520 0.87 14.56 32.50
CA ARG A 520 -0.21 13.75 31.93
C ARG A 520 -0.43 12.43 32.67
N LEU A 521 0.13 12.28 33.87
CA LEU A 521 0.05 11.05 34.67
C LEU A 521 -0.72 11.26 35.98
N GLN A 522 -1.30 10.17 36.47
CA GLN A 522 -1.76 10.07 37.86
C GLN A 522 -0.57 9.86 38.79
N ARG A 523 -0.71 10.21 40.09
CA ARG A 523 0.38 10.11 41.07
C ARG A 523 1.02 8.73 41.15
N ARG A 524 0.21 7.67 41.07
CA ARG A 524 0.66 6.26 41.13
C ARG A 524 1.61 5.86 39.98
N ASP A 525 1.57 6.57 38.86
CA ASP A 525 2.31 6.24 37.65
C ASP A 525 3.63 7.04 37.54
N ILE A 526 3.86 7.97 38.47
CA ILE A 526 5.06 8.83 38.49
C ILE A 526 6.31 8.01 38.76
N GLU A 527 6.24 7.03 39.66
CA GLU A 527 7.39 6.17 40.01
C GLU A 527 7.90 5.40 38.79
N ILE A 528 6.99 4.85 37.98
CA ILE A 528 7.32 4.15 36.72
C ILE A 528 8.01 5.10 35.73
N LEU A 529 7.58 6.36 35.67
CA LEU A 529 8.23 7.38 34.84
C LEU A 529 9.63 7.72 35.36
N ASP A 530 9.79 7.86 36.68
CA ASP A 530 11.07 8.17 37.31
C ASP A 530 12.07 7.02 37.12
N ASP A 531 11.61 5.76 37.19
CA ASP A 531 12.41 4.58 36.86
C ASP A 531 12.88 4.58 35.41
N ALA A 532 12.00 4.91 34.46
CA ALA A 532 12.39 5.06 33.05
C ALA A 532 13.40 6.20 32.85
N LEU A 533 13.23 7.32 33.53
CA LEU A 533 14.19 8.44 33.47
C LEU A 533 15.54 8.06 34.10
N ASN A 534 15.55 7.24 35.14
CA ASN A 534 16.78 6.71 35.73
C ASN A 534 17.47 5.72 34.80
N LEU A 535 16.72 4.82 34.15
CA LEU A 535 17.24 3.94 33.12
C LEU A 535 17.86 4.74 31.95
N ILE A 536 17.21 5.80 31.50
CA ILE A 536 17.78 6.69 30.47
C ILE A 536 19.08 7.35 30.96
N LYS A 537 19.19 7.71 32.24
CA LYS A 537 20.45 8.23 32.80
C LYS A 537 21.56 7.18 32.81
N ASP A 538 21.26 5.91 33.06
CA ASP A 538 22.25 4.82 33.00
C ASP A 538 22.95 4.81 31.63
N LEU A 539 22.22 4.98 30.51
CA LEU A 539 22.82 5.08 29.17
C LEU A 539 23.82 6.24 29.05
N ASN A 540 23.51 7.40 29.64
CA ASN A 540 24.41 8.55 29.64
C ASN A 540 25.67 8.27 30.47
N SER A 541 25.54 7.54 31.59
CA SER A 541 26.68 7.09 32.39
C SER A 541 27.57 6.11 31.61
N VAL A 542 26.97 5.18 30.85
CA VAL A 542 27.70 4.27 29.94
C VAL A 542 28.44 5.07 28.86
N GLY A 543 27.78 6.06 28.25
CA GLY A 543 28.40 6.94 27.24
C GLY A 543 29.58 7.76 27.77
N ARG A 544 29.48 8.33 28.97
CA ARG A 544 30.58 9.07 29.60
C ARG A 544 31.71 8.17 30.08
N GLY A 545 31.38 6.99 30.62
CA GLY A 545 32.36 5.96 30.96
C GLY A 545 33.07 5.37 29.73
N ALA A 546 32.54 5.60 28.53
CA ALA A 546 33.14 5.23 27.26
C ALA A 546 34.06 6.30 26.64
N SER A 547 34.19 7.47 27.29
CA SER A 547 35.04 8.56 26.82
C SER A 547 36.53 8.18 26.93
N ALA A 548 37.30 8.38 25.85
CA ALA A 548 38.74 8.07 25.79
C ALA A 548 39.62 8.85 26.78
N ILE A 549 39.03 9.77 27.54
CA ILE A 549 39.68 10.57 28.59
C ILE A 549 39.72 9.80 29.93
N LEU A 550 38.87 8.78 30.08
CA LEU A 550 38.85 7.88 31.23
C LEU A 550 39.40 6.54 30.74
N ASP A 551 40.55 6.09 31.23
CA ASP A 551 41.19 4.80 30.90
C ASP A 551 40.32 3.61 31.37
N ASN A 552 39.18 3.40 30.71
CA ASN A 552 38.30 2.26 30.93
C ASN A 552 38.54 1.22 29.85
N GLU A 553 38.88 -0.01 30.27
CA GLU A 553 39.10 -1.13 29.37
C GLU A 553 37.87 -1.39 28.49
N GLU A 554 38.11 -1.68 27.21
CA GLU A 554 37.10 -1.98 26.19
C GLU A 554 36.08 -3.02 26.65
N GLU A 555 36.56 -4.06 27.35
CA GLU A 555 35.75 -5.14 27.91
C GLU A 555 34.74 -4.63 28.94
N THR A 556 35.11 -3.64 29.77
CA THR A 556 34.21 -3.03 30.77
C THR A 556 33.09 -2.25 30.08
N ARG A 557 33.41 -1.52 28.99
CA ARG A 557 32.42 -0.75 28.21
C ARG A 557 31.39 -1.67 27.54
N ALA A 558 31.85 -2.78 26.99
CA ALA A 558 30.99 -3.80 26.39
C ALA A 558 30.05 -4.44 27.44
N GLN A 559 30.59 -4.80 28.60
CA GLN A 559 29.82 -5.39 29.71
C GLN A 559 28.75 -4.42 30.24
N ASP A 560 29.08 -3.14 30.40
CA ASP A 560 28.13 -2.12 30.86
C ASP A 560 27.00 -1.88 29.87
N MET A 561 27.29 -1.89 28.56
CA MET A 561 26.26 -1.78 27.52
C MET A 561 25.34 -3.00 27.50
N ILE A 562 25.88 -4.22 27.60
CA ILE A 562 25.08 -5.45 27.71
C ILE A 562 24.18 -5.40 28.94
N LYS A 563 24.71 -4.95 30.08
CA LYS A 563 23.96 -4.78 31.33
C LYS A 563 22.84 -3.77 31.17
N PHE A 564 23.10 -2.63 30.52
CA PHE A 564 22.08 -1.63 30.21
C PHE A 564 20.98 -2.20 29.29
N GLN A 565 21.35 -2.86 28.19
CA GLN A 565 20.40 -3.46 27.25
C GLN A 565 19.50 -4.49 27.96
N LYS A 566 20.07 -5.34 28.82
CA LYS A 566 19.31 -6.31 29.62
C LYS A 566 18.36 -5.64 30.61
N LYS A 567 18.78 -4.56 31.29
CA LYS A 567 17.90 -3.77 32.15
C LYS A 567 16.74 -3.16 31.35
N LEU A 568 17.03 -2.59 30.19
CA LEU A 568 16.04 -1.99 29.31
C LEU A 568 15.04 -3.03 28.80
N GLU A 569 15.52 -4.19 28.37
CA GLU A 569 14.67 -5.30 27.92
C GLU A 569 13.71 -5.75 29.02
N ASN A 570 14.22 -5.97 30.24
CA ASN A 570 13.41 -6.36 31.40
C ASN A 570 12.38 -5.29 31.78
N PHE A 571 12.79 -4.02 31.80
CA PHE A 571 11.89 -2.91 32.11
C PHE A 571 10.75 -2.83 31.09
N ARG A 572 11.09 -2.90 29.79
CA ARG A 572 10.10 -2.88 28.71
C ARG A 572 9.21 -4.13 28.70
N ALA A 573 9.72 -5.29 29.10
CA ALA A 573 8.91 -6.49 29.31
C ALA A 573 7.87 -6.25 30.42
N GLY A 574 8.28 -5.67 31.56
CA GLY A 574 7.36 -5.30 32.64
C GLY A 574 6.28 -4.30 32.21
N LEU A 575 6.64 -3.31 31.37
CA LEU A 575 5.65 -2.39 30.79
C LEU A 575 4.62 -3.12 29.91
N ARG A 576 5.05 -4.13 29.14
CA ARG A 576 4.15 -4.94 28.29
C ARG A 576 3.22 -5.83 29.12
N GLU A 577 3.71 -6.40 30.22
CA GLU A 577 2.92 -7.22 31.14
C GLU A 577 1.88 -6.40 31.91
N GLY A 578 2.26 -5.22 32.42
CA GLY A 578 1.33 -4.25 33.02
C GLY A 578 0.29 -3.68 32.04
N SER A 579 0.55 -3.84 30.73
CA SER A 579 -0.34 -3.48 29.63
C SER A 579 -1.24 -4.64 29.16
N GLN A 580 -1.33 -5.77 29.86
CA GLN A 580 -2.35 -6.79 29.56
C GLN A 580 -3.53 -6.66 30.53
N PRO A 581 -4.79 -6.75 30.05
CA PRO A 581 -5.93 -6.85 30.95
C PRO A 581 -5.75 -8.13 31.77
N THR A 582 -5.65 -8.01 33.09
CA THR A 582 -5.82 -9.15 33.98
C THR A 582 -7.18 -9.79 33.65
N PRO A 583 -7.23 -11.07 33.26
CA PRO A 583 -8.51 -11.73 33.11
C PRO A 583 -9.20 -11.63 34.48
N LYS A 584 -10.36 -10.96 34.52
CA LYS A 584 -11.23 -11.08 35.68
C LYS A 584 -11.49 -12.58 35.84
N LYS A 585 -11.04 -13.16 36.95
CA LYS A 585 -11.56 -14.45 37.37
C LYS A 585 -13.05 -14.24 37.53
N ASP A 586 -13.84 -14.96 36.73
CA ASP A 586 -15.27 -15.09 36.96
C ASP A 586 -15.40 -15.69 38.37
N ASN A 587 -15.94 -14.90 39.29
CA ASN A 587 -16.46 -15.38 40.58
C ASN A 587 -17.96 -15.61 40.41
#